data_AF-A0A818S1H2-F1
#
_entry.id   AF-A0A818S1H2-F1
#
_cell.length_a   1.000
_cell.length_b   1.000
_cell.length_c   1.000
_cell.angle_alpha   90.00
_cell.angle_beta   90.00
_cell.angle_gamma   90.00
#
_symmetry.space_group_name_H-M   'P 1'
#
loop_
_entity.id
_entity.type
_entity.pdbx_description
1 polymer ?
#
loop_
_entity_poly.entity_id
_entity_poly.type
_entity_poly.pdbx_seq_one_letter_code
_entity_poly.pdbx_strand_id
1 'polypeptide(L)'
;MSKLYSSIIAKYFDESHKTQPRNVIIGRPDLNTIRYPKNVIRNQKYSIITFIPLCLYEQFSVFLNLYFLIIGLSQFIPMFRVNYFFTYMAPLAFVVCVSMLREGYEDIKRAYRDREINSQRYTLLTENGRREEILSSEIKVSDIIILRKNQRVPADILLLQTLDKSGKYK
;
A
#
# COMPACT_ATOMS: atom_id res chain seq x y z
N MET A 1 29.05 -13.23 -9.84
CA MET A 1 27.87 -13.15 -8.96
C MET A 1 26.69 -12.32 -9.54
N SER A 2 26.81 -11.55 -10.63
CA SER A 2 25.75 -10.60 -11.06
C SER A 2 24.72 -11.08 -12.09
N LYS A 3 25.03 -12.07 -12.95
CA LYS A 3 24.08 -12.52 -14.00
C LYS A 3 23.03 -13.51 -13.50
N LEU A 4 23.40 -14.40 -12.58
CA LEU A 4 22.50 -15.43 -12.05
C LEU A 4 21.42 -14.82 -11.14
N TYR A 5 21.82 -13.89 -10.26
CA TYR A 5 20.89 -13.18 -9.37
C TYR A 5 19.89 -12.31 -10.16
N SER A 6 20.36 -11.62 -11.20
CA SER A 6 19.50 -10.85 -12.11
C SER A 6 18.53 -11.75 -12.88
N SER A 7 18.97 -12.92 -13.34
CA SER A 7 18.11 -13.87 -14.05
C SER A 7 17.05 -14.51 -13.15
N ILE A 8 17.39 -14.83 -11.89
CA ILE A 8 16.44 -15.37 -10.91
C ILE A 8 15.39 -14.33 -10.53
N ILE A 9 15.79 -13.08 -10.29
CA ILE A 9 14.85 -11.99 -10.00
C ILE A 9 13.97 -11.71 -11.22
N ALA A 10 14.54 -11.62 -12.42
CA ALA A 10 13.76 -11.39 -13.64
C ALA A 10 12.74 -12.52 -13.86
N LYS A 11 13.14 -13.78 -13.67
CA LYS A 11 12.23 -14.93 -13.80
C LYS A 11 11.14 -14.94 -12.73
N TYR A 12 11.47 -14.57 -11.49
CA TYR A 12 10.50 -14.44 -10.40
C TYR A 12 9.50 -13.30 -10.67
N PHE A 13 9.98 -12.17 -11.18
CA PHE A 13 9.14 -11.04 -11.59
C PHE A 13 8.22 -11.41 -12.78
N ASP A 14 8.74 -12.15 -13.76
CA ASP A 14 8.00 -12.58 -14.95
C ASP A 14 6.95 -13.66 -14.65
N GLU A 15 7.26 -14.64 -13.78
CA GLU A 15 6.28 -15.67 -13.36
C GLU A 15 5.16 -15.09 -12.49
N SER A 16 5.47 -14.12 -11.61
CA SER A 16 4.45 -13.44 -10.79
C SER A 16 3.53 -12.50 -11.58
N HIS A 17 3.89 -12.19 -12.84
CA HIS A 17 3.15 -11.29 -13.73
C HIS A 17 2.80 -11.94 -15.07
N LYS A 18 2.58 -13.27 -15.11
CA LYS A 18 1.90 -13.91 -16.23
C LYS A 18 0.52 -13.26 -16.42
N THR A 19 0.46 -12.26 -17.29
CA THR A 19 -0.74 -11.51 -17.65
C THR A 19 -1.62 -12.43 -18.48
N GLN A 20 -2.51 -13.14 -17.81
CA GLN A 20 -3.58 -13.85 -18.51
C GLN A 20 -4.44 -12.79 -19.23
N PRO A 21 -4.76 -13.00 -20.52
CA PRO A 21 -5.67 -12.12 -21.23
C PRO A 21 -7.03 -12.13 -20.52
N ARG A 22 -7.60 -10.95 -20.31
CA ARG A 22 -8.87 -10.78 -19.62
C ARG A 22 -9.88 -10.17 -20.58
N ASN A 23 -11.02 -10.84 -20.75
CA ASN A 23 -12.15 -10.32 -21.49
C ASN A 23 -13.09 -9.63 -20.51
N VAL A 24 -13.39 -8.36 -20.77
CA VAL A 24 -14.32 -7.55 -19.97
C VAL A 24 -15.48 -7.17 -20.86
N ILE A 25 -16.68 -7.65 -20.51
CA ILE A 25 -17.92 -7.18 -21.13
C ILE A 25 -18.19 -5.80 -20.55
N ILE A 26 -18.46 -4.80 -21.39
CA ILE A 26 -18.66 -3.40 -20.98
C ILE A 26 -20.11 -3.17 -20.55
N GLY A 27 -20.31 -2.40 -19.48
CA GLY A 27 -21.63 -1.98 -19.01
C GLY A 27 -22.46 -3.07 -18.31
N ARG A 28 -21.96 -4.30 -18.19
CA ARG A 28 -22.65 -5.42 -17.51
C ARG A 28 -21.71 -6.12 -16.52
N PRO A 29 -21.46 -5.50 -15.35
CA PRO A 29 -20.51 -6.02 -14.37
C PRO A 29 -20.94 -7.35 -13.73
N ASP A 30 -22.24 -7.63 -13.72
CA ASP A 30 -22.88 -8.86 -13.22
C ASP A 30 -22.63 -10.10 -14.08
N LEU A 31 -22.45 -9.91 -15.40
CA LEU A 31 -22.16 -11.00 -16.34
C LEU A 31 -20.71 -11.47 -16.32
N ASN A 32 -19.82 -10.76 -15.62
CA ASN A 32 -18.43 -11.18 -15.50
C ASN A 32 -18.31 -12.34 -14.50
N THR A 33 -17.96 -13.52 -15.01
CA THR A 33 -17.72 -14.72 -14.19
C THR A 33 -16.48 -14.60 -13.30
N ILE A 34 -15.55 -13.70 -13.68
CA ILE A 34 -14.30 -13.45 -12.96
C ILE A 34 -14.53 -12.37 -11.90
N ARG A 35 -14.18 -12.68 -10.65
CA ARG A 35 -14.12 -11.68 -9.57
C ARG A 35 -12.85 -10.85 -9.68
N TYR A 36 -13.01 -9.56 -9.88
CA TYR A 36 -11.92 -8.60 -9.89
C TYR A 36 -11.63 -8.05 -8.48
N PRO A 37 -10.39 -7.63 -8.19
CA PRO A 37 -10.07 -6.93 -6.96
C PRO A 37 -10.91 -5.64 -6.85
N LYS A 38 -11.25 -5.26 -5.62
CA LYS A 38 -11.96 -4.00 -5.36
C LYS A 38 -11.06 -2.81 -5.65
N ASN A 39 -11.63 -1.69 -6.06
CA ASN A 39 -10.88 -0.45 -6.31
C ASN A 39 -10.51 0.32 -5.02
N VAL A 40 -9.98 -0.40 -4.02
CA VAL A 40 -9.62 0.17 -2.72
C VAL A 40 -8.12 0.31 -2.62
N ILE A 41 -7.64 1.54 -2.44
CA ILE A 41 -6.24 1.83 -2.17
C ILE A 41 -5.96 1.60 -0.69
N ARG A 42 -4.93 0.79 -0.38
CA ARG A 42 -4.43 0.57 0.98
C ARG A 42 -2.91 0.56 0.97
N ASN A 43 -2.31 1.70 1.32
CA ASN A 43 -0.88 1.92 1.42
C ASN A 43 -0.35 1.78 2.85
N GLN A 44 -1.24 1.52 3.83
CA GLN A 44 -0.84 1.22 5.20
C GLN A 44 0.03 -0.04 5.21
N LYS A 45 1.15 0.03 5.93
CA LYS A 45 2.07 -1.09 6.09
C LYS A 45 1.64 -1.99 7.25
N TYR A 46 0.99 -1.44 8.26
CA TYR A 46 0.64 -2.16 9.47
C TYR A 46 -0.87 -2.22 9.70
N SER A 47 -1.31 -3.29 10.35
CA SER A 47 -2.56 -3.35 11.09
C SER A 47 -2.30 -2.96 12.54
N ILE A 48 -3.36 -2.63 13.29
CA ILE A 48 -3.28 -2.30 14.72
C ILE A 48 -2.50 -3.38 15.50
N ILE A 49 -2.73 -4.66 15.16
CA ILE A 49 -2.09 -5.80 15.83
C ILE A 49 -0.65 -6.03 15.34
N THR A 50 -0.40 -5.84 14.04
CA THR A 50 0.91 -6.15 13.45
C THR A 50 1.93 -5.03 13.61
N PHE A 51 1.50 -3.82 14.00
CA PHE A 51 2.35 -2.65 14.14
C PHE A 51 3.53 -2.90 15.09
N ILE A 52 3.25 -3.27 16.34
CA ILE A 52 4.29 -3.48 17.35
C ILE A 52 5.30 -4.57 16.96
N PRO A 53 4.89 -5.82 16.67
CA PRO A 53 5.86 -6.89 16.41
C PRO A 53 6.68 -6.64 15.14
N LEU A 54 6.06 -6.12 14.07
CA LEU A 54 6.74 -5.92 12.80
C LEU A 54 7.66 -4.69 12.85
N CYS A 55 7.22 -3.60 13.48
CA CYS A 55 8.06 -2.41 13.63
C CYS A 55 9.26 -2.69 14.55
N LEU A 56 9.09 -3.44 15.64
CA LEU A 56 10.23 -3.86 16.48
C LEU A 56 11.20 -4.75 15.71
N TYR A 57 10.69 -5.71 14.93
CA TYR A 57 11.53 -6.56 14.08
C TYR A 57 12.37 -5.71 13.11
N GLU A 58 11.79 -4.68 12.50
CA GLU A 58 12.52 -3.78 11.62
C GLU A 58 13.57 -2.95 12.36
N GLN A 59 13.24 -2.42 13.54
CA GLN A 59 14.21 -1.68 14.35
C GLN A 59 15.40 -2.57 14.74
N PHE A 60 15.18 -3.83 15.13
CA PHE A 60 16.27 -4.74 15.49
C PHE A 60 16.91 -5.47 14.31
N SER A 61 16.37 -5.34 13.09
CA SER A 61 17.07 -5.74 11.87
C SER A 61 18.22 -4.77 11.52
N VAL A 62 18.23 -3.57 12.11
CA VAL A 62 19.34 -2.62 11.99
C VAL A 62 20.49 -3.05 12.91
N PHE A 63 21.69 -3.21 12.32
CA PHE A 63 22.87 -3.71 13.02
C PHE A 63 23.17 -2.99 14.35
N LEU A 64 23.12 -1.66 14.38
CA LEU A 64 23.41 -0.89 15.60
C LEU A 64 22.41 -1.17 16.74
N ASN A 65 21.11 -1.24 16.42
CA ASN A 65 20.08 -1.52 17.43
C ASN A 65 20.22 -2.93 17.99
N LEU A 66 20.52 -3.91 17.12
CA LEU A 66 20.80 -5.28 17.54
C LEU A 66 22.09 -5.37 18.37
N TYR A 67 23.15 -4.66 17.97
CA TYR A 67 24.41 -4.59 18.70
C TYR A 67 24.21 -4.04 20.12
N PHE A 68 23.50 -2.92 20.26
CA PHE A 68 23.18 -2.36 21.58
C PHE A 68 22.28 -3.29 22.40
N LEU A 69 21.35 -4.00 21.77
CA LEU A 69 20.52 -5.00 22.44
C LEU A 69 21.39 -6.13 23.01
N ILE A 70 22.32 -6.68 22.23
CA ILE A 70 23.23 -7.76 22.66
C ILE A 70 24.11 -7.29 23.82
N ILE A 71 24.68 -6.08 23.74
CA ILE A 71 25.49 -5.51 24.84
C ILE A 71 24.65 -5.27 26.10
N GLY A 72 23.41 -4.81 25.96
CA GLY A 72 22.49 -4.65 27.08
C GLY A 72 22.18 -5.99 27.73
N LEU A 73 21.85 -7.01 26.93
CA LEU A 73 21.56 -8.36 27.40
C LEU A 73 22.78 -9.04 28.05
N SER A 74 24.00 -8.75 27.59
CA SER A 74 25.20 -9.33 28.20
C SER A 74 25.39 -8.90 29.66
N GLN A 75 24.81 -7.76 30.08
CA GLN A 75 24.91 -7.28 31.47
C GLN A 75 24.15 -8.16 32.49
N PHE A 76 23.26 -9.05 32.03
CA PHE A 76 22.63 -10.05 32.89
C PHE A 76 23.65 -11.07 33.41
N ILE A 77 24.70 -11.37 32.63
CA ILE A 77 25.76 -12.29 33.01
C ILE A 77 26.75 -11.55 33.93
N PRO A 78 26.88 -11.92 35.22
CA PRO A 78 27.69 -11.18 36.18
C PRO A 78 29.17 -11.05 35.77
N MET A 79 29.71 -12.05 35.06
CA MET A 79 31.11 -12.05 34.59
C MET A 79 31.40 -10.96 33.55
N PHE A 80 30.40 -10.52 32.77
CA PHE A 80 30.54 -9.49 31.74
C PHE A 80 29.94 -8.13 32.15
N ARG A 81 29.47 -8.02 33.40
CA ARG A 81 28.79 -6.82 33.89
C ARG A 81 29.81 -5.73 34.21
N VAL A 82 29.77 -4.65 33.45
CA VAL A 82 30.63 -3.46 33.70
C VAL A 82 29.84 -2.37 34.42
N ASN A 83 28.58 -2.16 34.04
CA ASN A 83 27.70 -1.11 34.56
C ASN A 83 26.29 -1.65 34.83
N TYR A 84 25.40 -0.79 35.33
CA TYR A 84 23.98 -1.12 35.48
C TYR A 84 23.32 -1.33 34.11
N PHE A 85 22.47 -2.35 34.01
CA PHE A 85 21.67 -2.68 32.82
C PHE A 85 20.92 -1.47 32.24
N PHE A 86 20.40 -0.61 33.12
CA PHE A 86 19.67 0.59 32.74
C PHE A 86 20.49 1.55 31.85
N THR A 87 21.79 1.68 32.09
CA THR A 87 22.68 2.57 31.33
C THR A 87 22.76 2.20 29.85
N TYR A 88 22.56 0.93 29.50
CA TYR A 88 22.54 0.45 28.12
C TYR A 88 21.13 0.43 27.52
N MET A 89 20.13 0.02 28.31
CA MET A 89 18.76 -0.12 27.82
C MET A 89 18.03 1.22 27.66
N ALA A 90 18.27 2.19 28.53
CA ALA A 90 17.59 3.48 28.48
C ALA A 90 17.78 4.21 27.14
N PRO A 91 19.02 4.40 26.61
CA PRO A 91 19.20 5.05 25.31
C PRO A 91 18.63 4.22 24.16
N LEU A 92 18.77 2.89 24.18
CA LEU A 92 18.22 1.99 23.16
C LEU A 92 16.69 2.08 23.10
N ALA A 93 16.03 1.96 24.26
CA ALA A 93 14.58 2.06 24.37
C ALA A 93 14.08 3.43 23.90
N PHE A 94 14.77 4.52 24.28
CA PHE A 94 14.40 5.86 23.82
C PHE A 94 14.43 5.97 22.29
N VAL A 95 15.54 5.55 21.65
CA VAL A 95 15.69 5.61 20.19
C VAL A 95 14.64 4.75 19.47
N VAL A 96 14.42 3.51 19.94
CA VAL A 96 13.41 2.61 19.37
C VAL A 96 12.01 3.20 19.54
N CYS A 97 11.66 3.70 20.72
CA CYS A 97 10.35 4.31 20.98
C CYS A 97 10.10 5.52 20.08
N VAL A 98 11.04 6.45 19.97
CA VAL A 98 10.90 7.62 19.08
C VAL A 98 10.72 7.19 17.62
N SER A 99 11.48 6.18 17.18
CA SER A 99 11.41 5.65 15.82
C SER A 99 10.05 5.01 15.54
N MET A 100 9.56 4.18 16.46
CA MET A 100 8.24 3.56 16.35
C MET A 100 7.12 4.60 16.36
N LEU A 101 7.17 5.61 17.23
CA LEU A 101 6.18 6.69 17.28
C LEU A 101 6.09 7.44 15.96
N ARG A 102 7.25 7.78 15.37
CA ARG A 102 7.31 8.42 14.05
C ARG A 102 6.70 7.54 12.97
N GLU A 103 7.09 6.26 12.91
CA GLU A 103 6.56 5.31 11.92
C GLU A 103 5.04 5.17 12.04
N GLY A 104 4.53 5.04 13.27
CA GLY A 104 3.09 4.97 13.53
C GLY A 104 2.33 6.23 13.10
N TYR A 105 2.89 7.41 13.38
CA TYR A 105 2.31 8.67 12.91
C TYR A 105 2.25 8.75 11.38
N GLU A 106 3.34 8.36 10.70
CA GLU A 106 3.39 8.35 9.24
C GLU A 106 2.38 7.34 8.63
N ASP A 107 2.22 6.17 9.23
CA ASP A 107 1.27 5.15 8.77
C ASP A 107 -0.19 5.58 8.97
N ILE A 108 -0.50 6.25 10.09
CA ILE A 108 -1.82 6.87 10.33
C ILE A 108 -2.10 7.97 9.28
N LYS A 109 -1.11 8.82 9.00
CA LYS A 109 -1.25 9.86 7.97
C LYS A 109 -1.49 9.25 6.57
N ARG A 110 -0.87 8.11 6.25
CA ARG A 110 -1.16 7.34 5.02
C ARG A 110 -2.61 6.85 5.02
N ALA A 111 -3.09 6.30 6.14
CA ALA A 111 -4.47 5.84 6.27
C ALA A 111 -5.51 6.93 5.99
N TYR A 112 -5.29 8.15 6.50
CA TYR A 112 -6.19 9.28 6.26
C TYR A 112 -6.22 9.67 4.77
N ARG A 113 -5.06 9.73 4.11
CA ARG A 113 -4.99 10.03 2.67
C ARG A 113 -5.66 8.95 1.81
N ASP A 114 -5.44 7.68 2.15
CA ASP A 114 -6.07 6.57 1.46
C ASP A 114 -7.60 6.64 1.60
N ARG A 115 -8.11 6.98 2.81
CA ARG A 115 -9.54 7.18 3.04
C ARG A 115 -10.11 8.31 2.19
N GLU A 116 -9.40 9.44 2.11
CA GLU A 116 -9.80 10.58 1.28
C GLU A 116 -9.93 10.16 -0.19
N ILE A 117 -8.91 9.50 -0.76
CA ILE A 117 -8.92 9.05 -2.15
C ILE A 117 -10.03 8.02 -2.40
N ASN A 118 -10.16 7.02 -1.53
CA ASN A 118 -11.20 5.99 -1.64
C ASN A 118 -12.62 6.57 -1.55
N SER A 119 -12.80 7.68 -0.82
CA SER A 119 -14.09 8.37 -0.66
C SER A 119 -14.40 9.40 -1.75
N GLN A 120 -13.48 9.63 -2.70
CA GLN A 120 -13.71 10.57 -3.80
C GLN A 120 -14.89 10.11 -4.66
N ARG A 121 -15.80 11.03 -5.01
CA ARG A 121 -17.02 10.71 -5.76
C ARG A 121 -16.81 10.74 -7.27
N TYR A 122 -17.45 9.79 -7.96
CA TYR A 122 -17.45 9.65 -9.41
C TYR A 122 -18.88 9.46 -9.92
N THR A 123 -19.12 9.85 -11.17
CA THR A 123 -20.41 9.65 -11.83
C THR A 123 -20.40 8.36 -12.61
N LEU A 124 -21.17 7.36 -12.17
CA LEU A 124 -21.43 6.11 -12.88
C LEU A 124 -22.55 6.33 -13.89
N LEU A 125 -22.40 5.77 -15.08
CA LEU A 125 -23.46 5.63 -16.07
C LEU A 125 -24.01 4.20 -16.00
N THR A 126 -25.26 4.08 -15.55
CA THR A 126 -25.93 2.77 -15.44
C THR A 126 -26.44 2.28 -16.79
N GLU A 127 -26.75 0.98 -16.87
CA GLU A 127 -27.31 0.35 -18.08
C GLU A 127 -28.58 1.04 -18.60
N ASN A 128 -29.36 1.63 -17.69
CA ASN A 128 -30.60 2.34 -18.02
C ASN A 128 -30.35 3.80 -18.47
N GLY A 129 -29.08 4.20 -18.65
CA GLY A 129 -28.67 5.55 -19.00
C GLY A 129 -28.77 6.57 -17.85
N ARG A 130 -29.02 6.12 -16.62
CA ARG A 130 -29.08 6.99 -15.44
C ARG A 130 -27.68 7.30 -14.94
N ARG A 131 -27.54 8.46 -14.31
CA ARG A 131 -26.28 8.90 -13.68
C ARG A 131 -26.40 8.77 -12.17
N GLU A 132 -25.46 8.07 -11.57
CA GLU A 132 -25.41 7.84 -10.13
C GLU A 132 -24.06 8.28 -9.58
N GLU A 133 -24.03 8.78 -8.35
CA GLU A 133 -22.78 9.09 -7.67
C GLU A 133 -22.32 7.88 -6.86
N ILE A 134 -21.09 7.43 -7.10
CA ILE A 134 -20.45 6.32 -6.39
C ILE A 134 -19.10 6.75 -5.82
N LEU A 135 -18.62 6.04 -4.80
CA LEU A 135 -17.28 6.26 -4.27
C LEU A 135 -16.22 5.62 -5.17
N SER A 136 -15.01 6.16 -5.16
CA SER A 136 -13.86 5.59 -5.88
C SER A 136 -13.68 4.11 -5.54
N SER A 137 -13.83 3.76 -4.26
CA SER A 137 -13.72 2.39 -3.75
C SER A 137 -14.76 1.41 -4.26
N GLU A 138 -15.89 1.91 -4.75
CA GLU A 138 -17.05 1.11 -5.17
C GLU A 138 -17.07 0.85 -6.67
N ILE A 139 -16.22 1.54 -7.44
CA ILE A 139 -16.04 1.33 -8.89
C ILE A 139 -15.60 -0.12 -9.14
N LYS A 140 -16.28 -0.79 -10.07
CA LYS A 140 -15.99 -2.15 -10.52
C LYS A 140 -15.49 -2.16 -11.96
N VAL A 141 -14.76 -3.22 -12.31
CA VAL A 141 -14.42 -3.50 -13.71
C VAL A 141 -15.71 -3.71 -14.51
N SER A 142 -15.78 -3.16 -15.72
CA SER A 142 -16.98 -3.01 -16.59
C SER A 142 -17.80 -1.74 -16.35
N ASP A 143 -17.58 -0.99 -15.28
CA ASP A 143 -18.35 0.22 -15.04
C ASP A 143 -18.00 1.31 -16.05
N ILE A 144 -19.01 2.02 -16.54
CA ILE A 144 -18.84 3.20 -17.39
C ILE A 144 -18.91 4.42 -16.49
N ILE A 145 -17.80 5.14 -16.36
CA ILE A 145 -17.75 6.36 -15.55
C ILE A 145 -17.60 7.60 -16.43
N ILE A 146 -18.19 8.70 -15.98
CA ILE A 146 -18.05 10.02 -16.60
C ILE A 146 -17.09 10.83 -15.74
N LEU A 147 -15.94 11.18 -16.32
CA LEU A 147 -14.95 12.03 -15.67
C LEU A 147 -15.17 13.50 -16.01
N ARG A 148 -15.08 14.36 -15.00
CA ARG A 148 -15.08 15.81 -15.18
C ARG A 148 -13.67 16.33 -15.44
N LYS A 149 -13.57 17.53 -16.03
CA LYS A 149 -12.27 18.21 -16.19
C LYS A 149 -11.60 18.40 -14.83
N ASN A 150 -10.29 18.19 -14.78
CA ASN A 150 -9.45 18.27 -13.57
C ASN A 150 -9.81 17.27 -12.46
N GLN A 151 -10.64 16.27 -12.75
CA GLN A 151 -10.88 15.16 -11.84
C GLN A 151 -9.75 14.13 -12.00
N ARG A 152 -9.25 13.62 -10.88
CA ARG A 152 -8.30 12.50 -10.88
C ARG A 152 -8.92 11.28 -11.56
N VAL A 153 -8.12 10.50 -12.27
CA VAL A 153 -8.54 9.22 -12.83
C VAL A 153 -8.49 8.15 -11.71
N PRO A 154 -9.58 7.41 -11.44
CA PRO A 154 -9.68 6.52 -10.26
C PRO A 154 -8.98 5.17 -10.43
N ALA A 155 -8.82 4.71 -11.67
CA ALA A 155 -8.22 3.43 -12.05
C ALA A 155 -7.79 3.48 -13.51
N ASP A 156 -7.19 2.42 -14.04
CA ASP A 156 -6.91 2.32 -15.48
C ASP A 156 -8.24 2.27 -16.24
N ILE A 157 -8.42 3.19 -17.21
CA ILE A 157 -9.66 3.32 -17.98
C ILE A 157 -9.40 3.26 -19.48
N LEU A 158 -10.39 2.76 -20.21
CA LEU A 158 -10.46 2.89 -21.66
C LEU A 158 -11.35 4.09 -22.00
N LEU A 159 -10.80 5.04 -22.74
CA LEU A 159 -11.57 6.20 -23.19
C LEU A 159 -12.53 5.78 -24.33
N LEU A 160 -13.83 5.92 -24.10
CA LEU A 160 -14.86 5.61 -25.09
C LEU A 160 -15.26 6.84 -25.92
N GLN A 161 -15.42 7.98 -25.25
CA GLN A 161 -15.88 9.21 -25.89
C GLN A 161 -15.39 10.44 -25.12
N THR A 162 -15.10 11.51 -25.86
CA THR A 162 -14.85 12.85 -25.31
C THR A 162 -15.98 13.80 -25.69
N LEU A 163 -16.39 14.68 -24.77
CA LEU A 163 -17.39 15.72 -25.05
C LEU A 163 -16.80 16.95 -25.76
N ASP A 164 -15.48 17.05 -25.86
CA ASP A 164 -14.83 18.13 -26.60
C ASP A 164 -14.97 17.89 -28.10
N LYS A 165 -15.56 18.87 -28.81
CA LYS A 165 -15.72 18.84 -30.28
C LYS A 165 -14.38 18.88 -31.02
N SER A 166 -13.28 19.21 -30.34
CA SER A 166 -11.96 19.38 -30.97
C SER A 166 -11.09 18.12 -31.00
N GLY A 167 -11.41 17.05 -30.26
CA GLY A 167 -10.64 15.80 -30.24
C GLY A 167 -9.15 15.93 -29.88
N LYS A 168 -8.72 17.08 -29.35
CA LYS A 168 -7.31 17.36 -29.01
C LYS A 168 -7.06 17.02 -27.55
N TYR A 169 -6.34 15.92 -27.34
CA TYR A 169 -5.75 15.57 -26.05
C TYR A 169 -4.70 16.62 -25.69
N LYS A 170 -4.89 17.34 -24.57
CA LYS A 170 -3.86 18.16 -23.92
C LYS A 170 -3.49 17.51 -22.60
#